data_AF-A0A4R0NAE0-F1
#
_entry.id   AF-A0A4R0NAE0-F1
#
_cell.length_a   1.000
_cell.length_b   1.000
_cell.length_c   1.000
_cell.angle_alpha   90.00
_cell.angle_beta   90.00
_cell.angle_gamma   90.00
#
_symmetry.space_group_name_H-M   'P 1'
#
loop_
_entity.id
_entity.type
_entity.pdbx_description
1 polymer ?
#
loop_
_entity_poly.entity_id
_entity_poly.type
_entity_poly.pdbx_seq_one_letter_code
_entity_poly.pdbx_strand_id
1 'polypeptide(L)'
;MSSDSKYNSVTENMNKLNSSCNCFTNKKVLPKGLHRFEDPAHALKSQQLMNVLKEVVENGVPYLGTSAGSNIGGLNMQNTNDMPIVYPPSFNTLELIPFNINAHYLDPAPNSKHNGETRETRIKEFHVFNKVPVLGLREGSWIRVKGDKVTTEGMFSSRVFLPELPPYEIQPGSVCAFETRQNPL
;
A
#
# COMPACT_ATOMS: atom_id res chain seq x y z
N MET A 1 15.62 -34.21 -8.93
CA MET A 1 16.19 -33.25 -7.96
C MET A 1 15.02 -32.57 -7.28
N SER A 2 14.84 -32.86 -5.98
CA SER A 2 13.53 -33.06 -5.35
C SER A 2 12.83 -31.79 -4.89
N SER A 3 11.50 -31.88 -4.90
CA SER A 3 10.51 -30.97 -4.32
C SER A 3 10.74 -30.59 -2.85
N ASP A 4 11.64 -31.28 -2.15
CA ASP A 4 11.87 -31.13 -0.71
C ASP A 4 12.70 -29.87 -0.36
N SER A 5 13.56 -29.39 -1.27
CA SER A 5 14.39 -28.22 -0.99
C SER A 5 13.61 -26.89 -1.02
N LYS A 6 12.54 -26.82 -1.83
CA LYS A 6 11.61 -25.67 -1.84
C LYS A 6 10.69 -25.67 -0.61
N TYR A 7 10.25 -26.84 -0.17
CA TYR A 7 9.36 -26.94 1.01
C TYR A 7 10.07 -26.55 2.31
N ASN A 8 11.34 -26.94 2.45
CA ASN A 8 12.17 -26.56 3.60
C ASN A 8 12.49 -25.06 3.63
N SER A 9 12.76 -24.42 2.48
CA SER A 9 13.00 -22.97 2.43
C SER A 9 11.75 -22.15 2.71
N VAL A 10 10.57 -22.60 2.27
CA VAL A 10 9.27 -21.97 2.62
C VAL A 10 9.01 -22.09 4.12
N THR A 11 9.30 -23.23 4.74
CA THR A 11 9.08 -23.44 6.17
C THR A 11 10.04 -22.61 7.04
N GLU A 12 11.32 -22.52 6.67
CA GLU A 12 12.28 -21.63 7.33
C GLU A 12 11.92 -20.15 7.17
N ASN A 13 11.48 -19.74 5.98
CA ASN A 13 11.04 -18.37 5.73
C ASN A 13 9.72 -18.05 6.43
N MET A 14 8.80 -19.01 6.56
CA MET A 14 7.58 -18.88 7.38
C MET A 14 7.92 -18.75 8.87
N ASN A 15 8.94 -19.45 9.36
CA ASN A 15 9.42 -19.29 10.74
C ASN A 15 10.11 -17.93 10.96
N LYS A 16 10.79 -17.38 9.94
CA LYS A 16 11.30 -16.00 9.93
C LYS A 16 10.16 -14.98 9.86
N LEU A 17 9.13 -15.21 9.05
CA LEU A 17 7.91 -14.39 9.03
C LEU A 17 7.21 -14.47 10.39
N ASN A 18 7.04 -15.63 11.01
CA ASN A 18 6.38 -15.73 12.32
C ASN A 18 7.20 -15.07 13.46
N SER A 19 8.53 -15.13 13.40
CA SER A 19 9.39 -14.47 14.41
C SER A 19 9.54 -12.96 14.19
N SER A 20 9.60 -12.49 12.93
CA SER A 20 9.69 -11.07 12.56
C SER A 20 8.31 -10.37 12.47
N CYS A 21 7.22 -11.11 12.22
CA CYS A 21 5.86 -10.61 11.97
C CYS A 21 4.85 -10.96 13.07
N ASN A 22 5.29 -11.11 14.33
CA ASN A 22 4.41 -11.03 15.51
C ASN A 22 3.55 -9.73 15.58
N CYS A 23 3.67 -8.84 14.59
CA CYS A 23 2.94 -7.59 14.42
C CYS A 23 1.86 -7.59 13.31
N PHE A 24 1.70 -8.64 12.48
CA PHE A 24 0.77 -8.58 11.34
C PHE A 24 -0.49 -9.46 11.40
N THR A 25 -0.58 -10.44 12.30
CA THR A 25 -1.77 -11.33 12.35
C THR A 25 -2.34 -11.60 13.75
N ASN A 26 -1.87 -10.93 14.80
CA ASN A 26 -2.55 -11.00 16.09
C ASN A 26 -2.66 -9.64 16.76
N LYS A 27 -3.86 -9.34 17.26
CA LYS A 27 -4.22 -8.18 18.09
C LYS A 27 -3.15 -7.92 19.15
N LYS A 28 -2.20 -7.03 18.86
CA LYS A 28 -1.52 -6.22 19.86
C LYS A 28 -1.51 -4.79 19.35
N VAL A 29 -2.42 -4.00 19.91
CA VAL A 29 -2.35 -2.54 19.86
C VAL A 29 -0.99 -2.17 20.47
N LEU A 30 -0.05 -1.71 19.65
CA LEU A 30 1.22 -1.20 20.13
C LEU A 30 0.99 0.19 20.76
N PRO A 31 1.63 0.49 21.90
CA PRO A 31 1.45 1.76 22.59
C PRO A 31 1.91 2.93 21.71
N LYS A 32 1.10 4.00 21.68
CA LYS A 32 1.41 5.27 21.02
C LYS A 32 2.71 5.83 21.60
N GLY A 33 3.80 5.87 20.83
CA GLY A 33 5.04 6.51 21.25
C GLY A 33 6.35 5.94 20.68
N LEU A 34 6.32 4.76 20.05
CA LEU A 34 7.54 4.23 19.41
C LEU A 34 7.63 4.76 17.98
N HIS A 35 8.49 5.75 17.76
CA HIS A 35 8.92 6.13 16.42
C HIS A 35 9.39 4.86 15.70
N ARG A 36 8.71 4.51 14.60
CA ARG A 36 9.09 3.37 13.74
C ARG A 36 10.43 3.74 13.12
N PHE A 37 11.54 3.26 13.68
CA PHE A 37 12.88 3.58 13.18
C PHE A 37 13.17 2.93 11.83
N GLU A 38 12.38 1.92 11.44
CA GLU A 38 12.50 1.26 10.14
C GLU A 38 11.14 1.17 9.44
N ASP A 39 11.13 1.54 8.15
CA ASP A 39 10.01 1.33 7.25
C ASP A 39 9.75 -0.20 7.10
N PRO A 40 8.52 -0.71 7.33
CA PRO A 40 8.21 -2.12 7.16
C PRO A 40 8.57 -2.66 5.76
N ALA A 41 8.50 -1.83 4.72
CA ALA A 41 8.91 -2.25 3.38
C ALA A 41 10.43 -2.49 3.30
N HIS A 42 11.23 -1.65 3.96
CA HIS A 42 12.67 -1.84 4.06
C HIS A 42 12.99 -3.15 4.79
N ALA A 43 12.38 -3.39 5.96
CA ALA A 43 12.61 -4.59 6.76
C ALA A 43 12.22 -5.89 6.02
N LEU A 44 11.09 -5.89 5.31
CA LEU A 44 10.67 -7.05 4.50
C LEU A 44 11.63 -7.32 3.33
N LYS A 45 12.15 -6.26 2.70
CA LYS A 45 13.08 -6.39 1.57
C LYS A 45 14.47 -6.82 2.01
N SER A 46 15.01 -6.24 3.07
CA SER A 46 16.34 -6.59 3.59
C SER A 46 16.43 -8.05 4.01
N GLN A 47 15.31 -8.64 4.46
CA GLN A 47 15.21 -10.05 4.83
C GLN A 47 14.70 -10.95 3.69
N GLN A 48 14.51 -10.43 2.48
CA GLN A 48 13.96 -11.18 1.32
C GLN A 48 12.57 -11.80 1.58
N LEU A 49 11.80 -11.23 2.51
CA LEU A 49 10.49 -11.72 2.92
C LEU A 49 9.34 -11.19 2.06
N MET A 50 9.57 -10.15 1.24
CA MET A 50 8.52 -9.56 0.39
C MET A 50 7.90 -10.59 -0.57
N ASN A 51 8.74 -11.38 -1.26
CA ASN A 51 8.27 -12.40 -2.19
C ASN A 51 7.57 -13.55 -1.48
N VAL A 52 8.08 -13.96 -0.31
CA VAL A 52 7.46 -15.02 0.50
C VAL A 52 6.09 -14.57 0.98
N LEU A 53 5.98 -13.34 1.49
CA LEU A 53 4.69 -12.79 1.91
C LEU A 53 3.69 -12.74 0.75
N LYS A 54 4.13 -12.32 -0.45
CA LYS A 54 3.29 -12.34 -1.66
C LYS A 54 2.77 -13.74 -1.98
N GLU A 55 3.66 -14.73 -2.04
CA GLU A 55 3.29 -16.13 -2.32
C GLU A 55 2.31 -16.69 -1.28
N VAL A 56 2.50 -16.39 0.00
CA VAL A 56 1.61 -16.83 1.08
C VAL A 56 0.21 -16.24 0.94
N VAL A 57 0.12 -14.96 0.58
CA VAL A 57 -1.15 -14.28 0.37
C VAL A 57 -1.87 -14.80 -0.89
N GLU A 58 -1.13 -14.99 -1.99
CA GLU A 58 -1.66 -15.56 -3.23
C GLU A 58 -2.15 -17.00 -3.05
N ASN A 59 -1.56 -17.76 -2.13
CA ASN A 59 -2.02 -19.10 -1.74
C ASN A 59 -3.23 -19.10 -0.77
N GLY A 60 -3.84 -17.94 -0.52
CA GLY A 60 -5.12 -17.82 0.17
C GLY A 60 -5.04 -17.41 1.63
N VAL A 61 -3.85 -17.10 2.16
CA VAL A 61 -3.73 -16.53 3.51
C VAL A 61 -4.17 -15.07 3.49
N PRO A 62 -5.14 -14.63 4.32
CA PRO A 62 -5.59 -13.25 4.32
C PRO A 62 -4.48 -12.26 4.70
N TYR A 63 -4.38 -11.17 3.93
CA TYR A 63 -3.52 -10.03 4.22
C TYR A 63 -4.30 -8.89 4.89
N LEU A 64 -3.76 -8.32 5.96
CA LEU A 64 -4.30 -7.10 6.59
C LEU A 64 -3.20 -6.05 6.75
N GLY A 65 -3.21 -5.05 5.85
CA GLY A 65 -2.36 -3.88 5.93
C GLY A 65 -3.05 -2.72 6.65
N THR A 66 -2.33 -2.03 7.55
CA THR A 66 -2.80 -0.77 8.16
C THR A 66 -1.72 0.30 8.01
N SER A 67 -2.11 1.55 7.74
CA SER A 67 -1.17 2.66 7.51
C SER A 67 -0.14 2.30 6.42
N ALA A 68 1.16 2.28 6.73
CA ALA A 68 2.24 1.83 5.84
C ALA A 68 2.01 0.42 5.26
N GLY A 69 1.37 -0.49 6.00
CA GLY A 69 0.98 -1.81 5.48
C GLY A 69 -0.03 -1.71 4.33
N SER A 70 -0.90 -0.69 4.32
CA SER A 70 -1.81 -0.48 3.19
C SER A 70 -1.03 -0.16 1.92
N ASN A 71 -0.01 0.70 2.01
CA ASN A 71 0.84 1.06 0.88
C ASN A 71 1.60 -0.17 0.33
N ILE A 72 2.04 -1.08 1.20
CA ILE A 72 2.69 -2.34 0.83
C ILE A 72 1.77 -3.27 0.01
N GLY A 73 0.44 -3.16 0.16
CA GLY A 73 -0.50 -3.89 -0.68
C GLY A 73 -0.54 -3.42 -2.14
N GLY A 74 -0.11 -2.19 -2.41
CA GLY A 74 -0.10 -1.58 -3.75
C GLY A 74 1.00 -2.11 -4.68
N LEU A 75 1.14 -1.47 -5.85
CA LEU A 75 2.21 -1.77 -6.80
C LEU A 75 3.58 -1.31 -6.26
N ASN A 76 3.62 -0.10 -5.73
CA ASN A 76 4.80 0.45 -5.07
C ASN A 76 4.43 1.47 -3.99
N MET A 77 5.42 1.86 -3.19
CA MET A 77 5.25 2.79 -2.06
C MET A 77 5.62 4.26 -2.38
N GLN A 78 5.69 4.66 -3.65
CA GLN A 78 6.07 6.03 -4.05
C GLN A 78 5.05 7.09 -3.60
N ASN A 79 3.82 6.69 -3.28
CA ASN A 79 2.78 7.56 -2.75
C ASN A 79 2.65 7.45 -1.22
N THR A 80 3.68 6.94 -0.52
CA THR A 80 3.71 6.99 0.95
C THR A 80 3.86 8.41 1.46
N ASN A 81 3.32 8.66 2.64
CA ASN A 81 3.48 9.93 3.35
C ASN A 81 4.64 9.89 4.35
N ASP A 82 5.22 8.72 4.55
CA ASP A 82 6.32 8.51 5.47
C ASP A 82 7.61 9.13 4.92
N MET A 83 8.42 9.67 5.83
CA MET A 83 9.72 10.21 5.48
C MET A 83 10.67 9.05 5.14
N PRO A 84 11.43 9.13 4.02
CA PRO A 84 12.39 8.08 3.64
C PRO A 84 13.64 8.14 4.53
N ILE A 85 13.50 7.73 5.79
CA ILE A 85 14.61 7.69 6.76
C ILE A 85 15.68 6.69 6.29
N VAL A 86 15.25 5.57 5.72
CA VAL A 86 16.12 4.56 5.11
C VAL A 86 15.60 4.25 3.71
N TYR A 87 16.49 4.31 2.72
CA TYR A 87 16.13 4.02 1.34
C TYR A 87 15.94 2.50 1.16
N PRO A 88 14.79 2.04 0.63
CA PRO A 88 14.62 0.62 0.33
C PRO A 88 15.43 0.25 -0.93
N PRO A 89 15.86 -1.02 -1.09
CA PRO A 89 16.50 -1.46 -2.33
C PRO A 89 15.65 -1.27 -3.61
N SER A 90 14.33 -1.19 -3.45
CA SER A 90 13.36 -0.90 -4.51
C SER A 90 12.04 -0.44 -3.89
N PHE A 91 11.27 0.39 -4.58
CA PHE A 91 9.95 0.84 -4.13
C PHE A 91 8.82 -0.16 -4.41
N ASN A 92 9.04 -1.21 -5.21
CA ASN A 92 8.00 -2.19 -5.57
C ASN A 92 7.52 -2.95 -4.33
N THR A 93 6.24 -3.26 -4.23
CA THR A 93 5.65 -3.88 -3.04
C THR A 93 4.98 -5.21 -3.39
N LEU A 94 3.89 -5.60 -2.71
CA LEU A 94 3.28 -6.92 -2.90
C LEU A 94 2.47 -7.04 -4.20
N GLU A 95 2.04 -5.91 -4.79
CA GLU A 95 1.22 -5.88 -6.00
C GLU A 95 -0.10 -6.65 -5.86
N LEU A 96 -0.73 -6.60 -4.68
CA LEU A 96 -2.02 -7.28 -4.43
C LEU A 96 -3.20 -6.55 -5.09
N ILE A 97 -3.01 -5.29 -5.45
CA ILE A 97 -3.97 -4.44 -6.17
C ILE A 97 -3.26 -3.68 -7.30
N PRO A 98 -3.94 -3.36 -8.41
CA PRO A 98 -3.32 -2.77 -9.60
C PRO A 98 -3.15 -1.24 -9.52
N PHE A 99 -3.05 -0.69 -8.31
CA PHE A 99 -2.90 0.75 -8.08
C PHE A 99 -2.15 1.03 -6.78
N ASN A 100 -1.68 2.27 -6.62
CA ASN A 100 -1.03 2.71 -5.39
C ASN A 100 -2.03 3.32 -4.41
N ILE A 101 -1.72 3.24 -3.13
CA ILE A 101 -2.51 3.86 -2.05
C ILE A 101 -1.72 5.02 -1.48
N ASN A 102 -2.38 6.17 -1.32
CA ASN A 102 -1.93 7.22 -0.41
C ASN A 102 -2.75 7.11 0.88
N ALA A 103 -2.23 6.37 1.86
CA ALA A 103 -2.89 6.19 3.15
C ALA A 103 -2.90 7.50 3.96
N HIS A 104 -3.96 7.74 4.73
CA HIS A 104 -4.16 9.00 5.48
C HIS A 104 -4.21 10.21 4.56
N TYR A 105 -4.91 10.07 3.44
CA TYR A 105 -5.16 11.21 2.56
C TYR A 105 -5.94 12.28 3.33
N LEU A 106 -5.46 13.52 3.24
CA LEU A 106 -6.06 14.68 3.87
C LEU A 106 -6.34 15.72 2.80
N ASP A 107 -7.56 16.23 2.78
CA ASP A 107 -7.95 17.34 1.92
C ASP A 107 -7.22 18.62 2.36
N PRO A 108 -6.91 19.53 1.42
CA PRO A 108 -6.33 20.82 1.76
C PRO A 108 -7.28 21.59 2.68
N ALA A 109 -6.76 22.09 3.81
CA ALA A 109 -7.56 22.90 4.72
C ALA A 109 -7.95 24.22 4.02
N PRO A 110 -9.26 24.57 3.92
CA PRO A 110 -9.73 25.70 3.11
C PRO A 110 -9.12 27.05 3.49
N ASN A 111 -8.74 27.21 4.77
CA ASN A 111 -8.22 28.45 5.34
C ASN A 111 -6.72 28.33 5.71
N SER A 112 -6.02 27.35 5.17
CA SER A 112 -4.60 27.17 5.47
C SER A 112 -3.77 28.34 4.95
N LYS A 113 -2.97 28.94 5.83
CA LYS A 113 -1.89 29.88 5.45
C LYS A 113 -0.56 29.16 5.22
N HIS A 114 -0.55 27.83 5.33
CA HIS A 114 0.64 27.03 5.10
C HIS A 114 0.89 26.90 3.60
N ASN A 115 2.03 27.41 3.13
CA ASN A 115 2.44 27.42 1.72
C ASN A 115 3.07 26.09 1.25
N GLY A 116 3.08 25.05 2.08
CA GLY A 116 3.55 23.73 1.66
C GLY A 116 2.59 23.07 0.67
N GLU A 117 3.15 22.19 -0.16
CA GLU A 117 2.39 21.41 -1.14
C GLU A 117 1.26 20.60 -0.50
N THR A 118 0.12 20.57 -1.19
CA THR A 118 -0.99 19.69 -0.82
C THR A 118 -0.69 18.24 -1.22
N ARG A 119 -1.39 17.27 -0.61
CA ARG A 119 -1.29 15.87 -1.04
C ARG A 119 -1.68 15.67 -2.50
N GLU A 120 -2.68 16.42 -2.94
CA GLU A 120 -3.09 16.44 -4.34
C GLU A 120 -1.95 16.93 -5.26
N THR A 121 -1.24 17.99 -4.88
CA THR A 121 -0.10 18.50 -5.66
C THR A 121 1.00 17.45 -5.81
N ARG A 122 1.40 16.80 -4.72
CA ARG A 122 2.43 15.75 -4.75
C ARG A 122 2.05 14.54 -5.60
N ILE A 123 0.77 14.14 -5.56
CA ILE A 123 0.26 13.05 -6.40
C ILE A 123 0.23 13.48 -7.88
N LYS A 124 -0.11 14.74 -8.18
CA LYS A 124 -0.02 15.28 -9.55
C LYS A 124 1.41 15.25 -10.07
N GLU A 125 2.39 15.65 -9.25
CA GLU A 125 3.82 15.55 -9.61
C GLU A 125 4.26 14.11 -9.85
N PHE A 126 3.79 13.16 -9.02
CA PHE A 126 3.99 11.74 -9.26
C PHE A 126 3.46 11.32 -10.65
N HIS A 127 2.28 11.81 -11.05
CA HIS A 127 1.68 11.51 -12.35
C HIS A 127 2.38 12.14 -13.56
N VAL A 128 3.26 13.13 -13.37
CA VAL A 128 4.14 13.64 -14.44
C VAL A 128 5.09 12.55 -14.94
N PHE A 129 5.52 11.65 -14.06
CA PHE A 129 6.51 10.61 -14.36
C PHE A 129 5.91 9.20 -14.38
N ASN A 130 4.72 9.00 -13.81
CA ASN A 130 4.14 7.68 -13.59
C ASN A 130 2.70 7.62 -14.07
N LYS A 131 2.29 6.48 -14.64
CA LYS A 131 0.90 6.27 -15.10
C LYS A 131 0.02 5.52 -14.09
N VAL A 132 0.59 5.11 -12.96
CA VAL A 132 -0.08 4.27 -11.97
C VAL A 132 -1.24 5.04 -11.31
N PRO A 133 -2.47 4.51 -11.30
CA PRO A 133 -3.57 5.11 -10.53
C PRO A 133 -3.22 5.22 -9.04
N VAL A 134 -3.67 6.29 -8.39
CA VAL A 134 -3.47 6.48 -6.95
C VAL A 134 -4.82 6.65 -6.27
N LEU A 135 -5.05 5.89 -5.20
CA LEU A 135 -6.23 6.01 -4.35
C LEU A 135 -5.85 6.71 -3.04
N GLY A 136 -6.33 7.93 -2.86
CA GLY A 136 -6.28 8.66 -1.59
C GLY A 136 -7.31 8.09 -0.62
N LEU A 137 -6.82 7.42 0.42
CA LEU A 137 -7.64 6.75 1.42
C LEU A 137 -7.67 7.57 2.71
N ARG A 138 -8.85 8.09 3.06
CA ARG A 138 -9.06 8.88 4.29
C ARG A 138 -9.08 7.97 5.51
N GLU A 139 -8.71 8.49 6.68
CA GLU A 139 -8.79 7.76 7.94
C GLU A 139 -10.22 7.24 8.19
N GLY A 140 -10.38 5.99 8.62
CA GLY A 140 -11.69 5.34 8.75
C GLY A 140 -12.24 4.74 7.45
N SER A 141 -11.49 4.81 6.35
CA SER A 141 -11.77 4.09 5.10
C SER A 141 -10.77 2.96 4.91
N TRP A 142 -11.17 1.89 4.22
CA TRP A 142 -10.31 0.75 3.90
C TRP A 142 -10.63 0.18 2.52
N ILE A 143 -9.79 -0.75 2.06
CA ILE A 143 -9.99 -1.48 0.82
C ILE A 143 -10.24 -2.94 1.17
N ARG A 144 -11.17 -3.56 0.46
CA ARG A 144 -11.43 -4.99 0.54
C ARG A 144 -11.15 -5.63 -0.81
N VAL A 145 -10.33 -6.67 -0.80
CA VAL A 145 -10.08 -7.53 -1.96
C VAL A 145 -10.75 -8.87 -1.69
N LYS A 146 -11.63 -9.32 -2.59
CA LYS A 146 -12.28 -10.63 -2.53
C LYS A 146 -12.35 -11.22 -3.94
N GLY A 147 -11.50 -12.22 -4.20
CA GLY A 147 -11.24 -12.68 -5.57
C GLY A 147 -10.73 -11.50 -6.40
N ASP A 148 -11.28 -11.34 -7.60
CA ASP A 148 -10.89 -10.26 -8.52
C ASP A 148 -11.55 -8.91 -8.21
N LYS A 149 -12.42 -8.86 -7.19
CA LYS A 149 -13.15 -7.65 -6.84
C LYS A 149 -12.42 -6.86 -5.75
N VAL A 150 -12.08 -5.63 -6.08
CA VAL A 150 -11.52 -4.63 -5.15
C VAL A 150 -12.57 -3.55 -4.88
N THR A 151 -12.91 -3.30 -3.61
CA THR A 151 -13.85 -2.22 -3.23
C THR A 151 -13.26 -1.28 -2.19
N THR A 152 -13.68 -0.02 -2.24
CA THR A 152 -13.54 0.89 -1.09
C THR A 152 -14.62 0.60 -0.08
N GLU A 153 -14.32 0.81 1.20
CA GLU A 153 -15.23 0.57 2.30
C GLU A 153 -14.96 1.60 3.41
N GLY A 154 -15.88 1.71 4.36
CA GLY A 154 -15.72 2.56 5.54
C GLY A 154 -16.60 3.80 5.53
N MET A 155 -16.17 4.82 6.28
CA MET A 155 -17.04 5.95 6.63
C MET A 155 -17.03 7.09 5.62
N PHE A 156 -15.93 7.25 4.88
CA PHE A 156 -15.72 8.40 4.01
C PHE A 156 -15.54 7.96 2.56
N SER A 157 -15.76 8.88 1.63
CA SER A 157 -15.37 8.66 0.24
C SER A 157 -13.86 8.55 0.12
N SER A 158 -13.41 7.89 -0.93
CA SER A 158 -12.01 7.83 -1.33
C SER A 158 -11.80 8.69 -2.56
N ARG A 159 -10.63 9.34 -2.63
CA ARG A 159 -10.31 10.23 -3.75
C ARG A 159 -9.41 9.52 -4.75
N VAL A 160 -9.82 9.47 -6.00
CA VAL A 160 -9.09 8.80 -7.07
C VAL A 160 -8.30 9.82 -7.87
N PHE A 161 -7.04 9.48 -8.16
CA PHE A 161 -6.14 10.26 -9.00
C PHE A 161 -5.71 9.42 -10.19
N LEU A 162 -5.95 9.94 -11.39
CA LEU A 162 -5.52 9.34 -12.65
C LEU A 162 -4.68 10.36 -13.42
N PRO A 163 -3.70 9.92 -14.23
CA PRO A 163 -2.92 10.81 -15.08
C PRO A 163 -3.83 11.63 -16.00
N GLU A 164 -3.50 12.92 -16.16
CA GLU A 164 -4.20 13.85 -17.06
C GLU A 164 -5.71 14.05 -16.78
N LEU A 165 -6.23 13.54 -15.65
CA LEU A 165 -7.64 13.68 -15.29
C LEU A 165 -7.79 14.43 -13.96
N PRO A 166 -8.84 15.25 -13.82
CA PRO A 166 -9.16 15.85 -12.54
C PRO A 166 -9.49 14.74 -11.52
N PRO A 167 -9.04 14.88 -10.26
CA PRO A 167 -9.35 13.90 -9.23
C PRO A 167 -10.85 13.87 -8.95
N TYR A 168 -11.37 12.68 -8.67
CA TYR A 168 -12.80 12.46 -8.40
C TYR A 168 -13.01 11.59 -7.16
N GLU A 169 -14.22 11.64 -6.60
CA GLU A 169 -14.59 10.91 -5.38
C GLU A 169 -15.35 9.63 -5.73
N ILE A 170 -15.07 8.56 -4.99
CA ILE A 170 -15.86 7.32 -5.01
C ILE A 170 -16.39 7.01 -3.60
N GLN A 171 -17.65 6.57 -3.53
CA GLN A 171 -18.31 6.28 -2.25
C GLN A 171 -17.87 4.93 -1.68
N PRO A 172 -18.01 4.70 -0.35
CA PRO A 172 -17.89 3.35 0.21
C PRO A 172 -18.77 2.35 -0.56
N GLY A 173 -18.24 1.14 -0.78
CA GLY A 173 -18.83 0.08 -1.59
C GLY A 173 -18.52 0.17 -3.09
N SER A 174 -17.84 1.22 -3.56
CA SER A 174 -17.49 1.38 -4.97
C SER A 174 -16.40 0.40 -5.39
N VAL A 175 -16.47 -0.09 -6.62
CA VAL A 175 -15.44 -0.95 -7.21
C VAL A 175 -14.26 -0.10 -7.65
N CYS A 176 -13.05 -0.50 -7.26
CA CYS A 176 -11.79 0.12 -7.67
C CYS A 176 -11.28 -0.49 -8.98
N ALA A 177 -11.97 -0.22 -10.08
CA ALA A 177 -11.52 -0.58 -11.43
C ALA A 177 -11.05 0.69 -12.14
N PHE A 178 -9.74 0.97 -12.05
CA PHE A 178 -9.14 2.17 -12.62
C PHE A 178 -8.44 1.83 -13.92
N GLU A 179 -9.04 2.20 -15.05
CA GLU A 179 -8.37 2.08 -16.34
C GLU A 179 -7.41 3.26 -16.52
N THR A 180 -6.14 2.97 -16.83
CA THR A 180 -5.26 3.98 -17.41
C THR A 180 -5.64 4.09 -18.88
N ARG A 181 -5.89 5.31 -19.39
CA ARG A 181 -6.01 5.49 -20.85
C ARG A 181 -4.66 5.15 -21.48
N GLN A 182 -4.48 3.91 -21.90
CA GLN A 182 -3.48 3.58 -22.90
C GLN A 182 -4.08 3.98 -24.25
N ASN A 183 -3.77 5.18 -24.71
CA ASN A 183 -3.74 5.43 -26.15
C ASN A 183 -2.31 5.83 -26.51
N PRO A 184 -1.61 5.05 -27.35
CA PRO A 184 -0.41 5.52 -28.01
C PRO A 184 -0.82 6.58 -29.04
N LEU A 185 -0.10 7.72 -29.06
CA LEU A 185 0.03 8.51 -30.27
C LEU A 185 1.06 7.83 -31.18
#